data_AF-A0A7Y8ME72-F1
#
_entry.id   AF-A0A7Y8ME72-F1
#
_cell.length_a   1.000
_cell.length_b   1.000
_cell.length_c   1.000
_cell.angle_alpha   90.00
_cell.angle_beta   90.00
_cell.angle_gamma   90.00
#
_symmetry.space_group_name_H-M   'P 1'
#
loop_
_entity.id
_entity.type
_entity.pdbx_description
1 polymer ?
#
loop_
_entity_poly.entity_id
_entity_poly.type
_entity_poly.pdbx_seq_one_letter_code
_entity_poly.pdbx_strand_id
1 'polypeptide(L)'
;MMKAIAAACAAVAVSAAAACSQAGAQYPAAVRQNFMAGCTQTGAPEAICACSLRNIEKEFSFQQFTEWENAMKVGAPHDMTARVQTISLSCATNPAL
;
A
#
# COMPACT_ATOMS: atom_id res chain seq x y z
N MET A 1 24.26 27.11 -3.56
CA MET A 1 23.54 27.44 -4.81
C MET A 1 24.13 26.57 -5.93
N MET A 2 23.50 25.45 -6.28
CA MET A 2 24.01 24.51 -7.28
C MET A 2 23.22 24.68 -8.59
N LYS A 3 23.91 25.04 -9.67
CA LYS A 3 23.36 25.13 -11.03
C LYS A 3 23.32 23.75 -11.70
N ALA A 4 22.39 23.66 -12.65
CA ALA A 4 21.86 22.50 -13.37
C ALA A 4 22.86 21.55 -14.05
N ILE A 5 22.45 20.28 -14.17
CA ILE A 5 22.80 19.42 -15.30
C ILE A 5 21.48 18.81 -15.81
N ALA A 6 20.97 19.37 -16.91
CA ALA A 6 19.91 18.76 -17.70
C ALA A 6 20.54 17.67 -18.56
N ALA A 7 20.30 16.41 -18.25
CA ALA A 7 20.67 15.29 -19.09
C ALA A 7 19.60 15.12 -20.18
N ALA A 8 19.97 15.47 -21.42
CA ALA A 8 19.20 15.17 -22.62
C ALA A 8 19.36 13.67 -22.95
N CYS A 9 18.29 12.89 -22.77
CA CYS A 9 18.17 11.55 -23.32
C CYS A 9 17.06 11.56 -24.38
N ALA A 10 17.45 11.44 -25.65
CA ALA A 10 16.55 11.30 -26.78
C ALA A 10 16.36 9.81 -27.14
N ALA A 11 15.09 9.42 -27.31
CA ALA A 11 14.55 8.30 -28.09
C ALA A 11 14.88 6.84 -27.69
N VAL A 12 13.96 6.18 -26.96
CA VAL A 12 13.02 5.14 -27.44
C VAL A 12 11.81 5.17 -26.51
N ALA A 13 10.65 5.58 -27.00
CA ALA A 13 9.42 5.65 -26.23
C ALA A 13 8.78 4.26 -26.10
N VAL A 14 9.25 3.46 -25.14
CA VAL A 14 8.39 2.50 -24.44
C VAL A 14 8.20 3.10 -23.05
N SER A 15 7.18 3.94 -22.92
CA SER A 15 6.71 4.49 -21.66
C SER A 15 6.09 3.38 -20.83
N ALA A 16 6.92 2.49 -20.29
CA ALA A 16 6.60 1.84 -19.04
C ALA A 16 6.64 2.96 -18.00
N ALA A 17 5.46 3.48 -17.66
CA ALA A 17 5.30 4.36 -16.53
C ALA A 17 5.86 3.62 -15.31
N ALA A 18 7.11 3.90 -14.96
CA ALA A 18 7.60 3.68 -13.61
C ALA A 18 6.74 4.61 -12.74
N ALA A 19 5.59 4.09 -12.32
CA ALA A 19 4.76 4.73 -11.34
C ALA A 19 5.62 4.81 -10.08
N CYS A 20 6.23 5.99 -9.87
CA CYS A 20 6.82 6.36 -8.60
C CYS A 20 5.72 6.25 -7.56
N SER A 21 5.59 5.06 -6.98
CA SER A 21 4.57 4.73 -5.99
C SER A 21 5.06 5.33 -4.69
N GLN A 22 4.76 6.60 -4.48
CA GLN A 22 5.13 7.31 -3.25
C GLN A 22 4.31 6.73 -2.08
N ALA A 23 4.97 6.40 -0.97
CA ALA A 23 4.26 6.14 0.29
C ALA A 23 3.40 7.34 0.67
N GLY A 24 2.20 7.10 1.21
CA GLY A 24 1.24 8.16 1.53
C GLY A 24 0.25 8.50 0.42
N ALA A 25 0.40 7.93 -0.78
CA ALA A 25 -0.60 8.02 -1.85
C ALA A 25 -1.65 6.91 -1.72
N GLN A 26 -2.90 7.21 -2.08
CA GLN A 26 -3.94 6.18 -2.16
C GLN A 26 -3.58 5.12 -3.20
N TYR A 27 -3.91 3.87 -2.89
CA TYR A 27 -3.71 2.75 -3.82
C TYR A 27 -4.72 2.80 -4.97
N PRO A 28 -4.48 2.07 -6.09
CA PRO A 28 -5.45 1.96 -7.16
C PRO A 28 -6.83 1.51 -6.66
N ALA A 29 -7.90 2.05 -7.22
CA ALA A 29 -9.26 1.82 -6.73
C ALA A 29 -9.63 0.33 -6.63
N ALA A 30 -9.26 -0.47 -7.64
CA ALA A 30 -9.49 -1.91 -7.64
C ALA A 30 -8.78 -2.63 -6.49
N VAL A 31 -7.56 -2.20 -6.13
CA VAL A 31 -6.79 -2.76 -5.01
C VAL A 31 -7.47 -2.43 -3.69
N ARG A 32 -7.90 -1.18 -3.52
CA ARG A 32 -8.65 -0.74 -2.33
C ARG A 32 -9.95 -1.54 -2.16
N GLN A 33 -10.70 -1.73 -3.24
CA GLN A 33 -11.93 -2.52 -3.26
C GLN A 33 -11.66 -3.99 -2.89
N ASN A 34 -10.62 -4.59 -3.47
CA ASN A 34 -10.24 -5.97 -3.17
C ASN A 34 -9.82 -6.14 -1.71
N PHE A 35 -9.04 -5.21 -1.15
CA PHE A 35 -8.67 -5.23 0.26
C PHE A 35 -9.91 -5.13 1.15
N MET A 36 -10.81 -4.18 0.87
CA MET A 36 -12.05 -4.01 1.64
C MET A 36 -12.94 -5.25 1.59
N ALA A 37 -13.10 -5.84 0.40
CA ALA A 37 -13.86 -7.07 0.23
C ALA A 37 -13.22 -8.24 1.00
N GLY A 38 -11.91 -8.46 0.85
CA GLY A 38 -11.19 -9.52 1.55
C GLY A 38 -11.26 -9.37 3.07
N CYS A 39 -11.02 -8.16 3.58
CA CYS A 39 -11.09 -7.88 5.01
C CYS A 39 -12.51 -8.12 5.55
N THR A 40 -13.55 -7.59 4.91
CA THR A 40 -14.94 -7.76 5.38
C THR A 40 -15.43 -9.21 5.26
N GLN A 41 -14.96 -9.97 4.27
CA GLN A 41 -15.25 -11.40 4.13
C GLN A 41 -14.71 -12.25 5.30
N THR A 42 -13.69 -11.76 6.02
CA THR A 42 -13.22 -12.42 7.26
C THR A 42 -14.16 -12.19 8.46
N GLY A 43 -15.20 -11.38 8.30
CA GLY A 43 -16.14 -10.98 9.36
C GLY A 43 -15.75 -9.69 10.09
N ALA A 44 -14.67 -9.03 9.68
CA ALA A 44 -14.29 -7.74 10.25
C ALA A 44 -15.29 -6.62 9.85
N PRO A 45 -15.72 -5.76 10.79
CA PRO A 45 -16.51 -4.58 10.48
C PRO A 45 -15.87 -3.67 9.43
N GLU A 46 -16.67 -3.12 8.53
CA GLU A 46 -16.19 -2.24 7.44
C GLU A 46 -15.35 -1.07 7.95
N ALA A 47 -15.75 -0.46 9.07
CA ALA A 47 -15.01 0.66 9.68
C ALA A 47 -13.56 0.27 10.08
N ILE A 48 -13.36 -0.96 10.56
CA ILE A 48 -12.02 -1.48 10.91
C ILE A 48 -11.21 -1.69 9.64
N CYS A 49 -11.80 -2.33 8.62
CA CYS A 49 -11.14 -2.53 7.33
C CYS A 49 -10.72 -1.21 6.68
N ALA A 50 -11.61 -0.22 6.69
CA ALA A 50 -11.32 1.11 6.16
C ALA A 50 -10.21 1.80 6.96
N CYS A 51 -10.20 1.66 8.28
CA CYS A 51 -9.13 2.18 9.14
C CYS A 51 -7.77 1.55 8.80
N SER A 52 -7.73 0.23 8.70
CA SER A 52 -6.49 -0.50 8.40
C SER A 52 -5.94 -0.08 7.04
N LEU A 53 -6.80 -0.06 6.01
CA LEU A 53 -6.38 0.34 4.66
C LEU A 53 -5.83 1.77 4.63
N ARG A 54 -6.54 2.73 5.24
CA ARG A 54 -6.06 4.12 5.28
C ARG A 54 -4.68 4.24 5.91
N ASN A 55 -4.42 3.54 7.01
CA ASN A 55 -3.14 3.63 7.71
C ASN A 55 -2.03 2.87 6.99
N ILE A 56 -2.35 1.77 6.31
CA ILE A 56 -1.42 1.08 5.40
C ILE A 56 -1.03 2.01 4.24
N GLU A 57 -2.00 2.67 3.58
CA GLU A 57 -1.75 3.63 2.49
C GLU A 57 -0.89 4.83 2.92
N LYS A 58 -1.06 5.29 4.17
CA LYS A 58 -0.25 6.37 4.76
C LYS A 58 1.22 5.97 4.93
N GLU A 59 1.49 4.73 5.34
CA GLU A 59 2.83 4.28 5.75
C GLU A 59 3.60 3.56 4.64
N PHE A 60 2.90 2.89 3.73
CA PHE A 60 3.52 2.01 2.74
C PHE A 60 3.12 2.42 1.33
N SER A 61 4.09 2.36 0.42
CA SER A 61 3.82 2.46 -1.01
C SER A 61 2.98 1.30 -1.49
N PHE A 62 2.31 1.50 -2.63
CA PHE A 62 1.56 0.43 -3.30
C PHE A 62 2.45 -0.77 -3.66
N GLN A 63 3.72 -0.54 -4.03
CA GLN A 63 4.66 -1.61 -4.33
C GLN A 63 4.93 -2.47 -3.09
N GLN A 64 5.28 -1.85 -1.96
CA GLN A 64 5.52 -2.55 -0.70
C GLN A 64 4.29 -3.36 -0.25
N PHE A 65 3.10 -2.78 -0.37
CA PHE A 65 1.85 -3.49 -0.09
C PHE A 65 1.65 -4.73 -0.98
N THR A 66 1.95 -4.61 -2.29
CA THR A 66 1.82 -5.72 -3.24
C THR A 66 2.82 -6.85 -2.93
N GLU A 67 4.07 -6.50 -2.60
CA GLU A 67 5.09 -7.45 -2.18
C GLU A 67 4.67 -8.20 -0.91
N TRP A 68 4.14 -7.46 0.07
CA TRP A 68 3.61 -8.02 1.31
C TRP A 68 2.40 -8.94 1.08
N GLU A 69 1.40 -8.53 0.30
CA GLU A 69 0.23 -9.36 -0.02
C GLU A 69 0.63 -10.67 -0.72
N ASN A 70 1.62 -10.61 -1.61
CA ASN A 70 2.11 -11.80 -2.32
C ASN A 70 2.82 -12.76 -1.37
N ALA A 71 3.62 -12.25 -0.42
CA ALA A 71 4.23 -13.07 0.61
C ALA A 71 3.17 -13.75 1.49
N MET A 72 2.15 -13.00 1.92
CA MET A 72 1.05 -13.55 2.73
C MET A 72 0.28 -14.66 2.02
N LYS A 73 0.02 -14.54 0.71
CA LYS A 73 -0.70 -15.57 -0.08
C LYS A 73 0.02 -16.92 -0.12
N VAL A 74 1.36 -16.91 -0.09
CA VAL A 74 2.17 -18.13 -0.12
C VAL A 74 2.69 -18.55 1.26
N GLY A 75 2.27 -17.85 2.32
CA GLY A 75 2.71 -18.11 3.69
C GLY A 75 4.18 -17.77 3.94
N ALA A 76 4.77 -16.86 3.16
CA ALA A 76 6.13 -16.41 3.33
C ALA A 76 6.23 -15.25 4.35
N PRO A 77 7.35 -15.15 5.10
CA PRO A 77 7.59 -14.02 5.99
C PRO A 77 7.84 -12.73 5.20
N HIS A 78 7.49 -11.58 5.80
CA HIS A 78 7.76 -10.24 5.25
C HIS A 78 7.95 -9.24 6.40
N ASP A 79 8.83 -8.25 6.20
CA ASP A 79 9.18 -7.24 7.21
C ASP A 79 8.00 -6.37 7.68
N MET A 80 7.06 -6.06 6.77
CA MET A 80 5.84 -5.31 7.05
C MET A 80 4.86 -6.03 7.97
N THR A 81 4.91 -7.36 8.09
CA THR A 81 3.86 -8.14 8.76
C THR A 81 3.62 -7.67 10.20
N ALA A 82 4.68 -7.44 10.97
CA ALA A 82 4.54 -6.96 12.35
C ALA A 82 3.89 -5.57 12.43
N ARG A 83 4.23 -4.68 11.49
CA ARG A 83 3.67 -3.33 11.45
C ARG A 83 2.22 -3.33 11.00
N VAL A 84 1.87 -4.09 9.97
CA VAL A 84 0.48 -4.24 9.48
C VAL A 84 -0.41 -4.87 10.56
N GLN A 85 0.11 -5.83 11.34
CA GLN A 85 -0.60 -6.39 12.48
C GLN A 85 -0.84 -5.32 13.56
N THR A 86 0.15 -4.48 13.85
CA THR A 86 -0.01 -3.36 14.80
C THR A 86 -1.08 -2.37 14.34
N ILE A 87 -1.10 -2.01 13.05
CA ILE A 87 -2.14 -1.17 12.46
C ILE A 87 -3.53 -1.82 12.60
N SER A 88 -3.62 -3.12 12.33
CA SER A 88 -4.90 -3.84 12.44
C SER A 88 -5.43 -3.86 13.87
N LEU A 89 -4.55 -4.07 14.86
CA LEU A 89 -4.89 -4.03 16.27
C LEU A 89 -5.30 -2.63 16.74
N SER A 90 -4.61 -1.58 16.30
CA SER A 90 -4.99 -0.21 16.66
C SER A 90 -6.35 0.15 16.07
N CYS A 91 -6.62 -0.24 14.82
CA CYS A 91 -7.91 -0.03 14.18
C CYS A 91 -9.06 -0.83 14.81
N ALA A 92 -8.78 -2.01 15.36
CA ALA A 92 -9.77 -2.79 16.11
C ALA A 92 -10.20 -2.11 17.41
N THR A 93 -9.30 -1.34 18.04
CA THR A 93 -9.58 -0.61 19.29
C THR A 93 -10.11 0.80 19.05
N ASN A 94 -9.70 1.44 17.95
CA ASN A 94 -10.20 2.74 17.53
C ASN A 94 -10.31 2.83 15.99
N PRO A 95 -11.47 2.52 15.40
CA PRO A 95 -11.67 2.58 13.96
C PRO A 95 -11.60 4.00 13.36
N ALA A 96 -11.62 5.04 14.20
CA ALA A 96 -11.63 6.45 13.80
C ALA A 96 -10.22 7.09 13.66
N LEU A 97 -9.15 6.28 13.76
CA LEU A 97 -7.75 6.72 13.59
C LEU A 97 -7.43 7.38 12.24
#